data_AF-A0A843WSB9-F1
#
_entry.id   AF-A0A843WSB9-F1
#
_cell.length_a   1.000
_cell.length_b   1.000
_cell.length_c   1.000
_cell.angle_alpha   90.00
_cell.angle_beta   90.00
_cell.angle_gamma   90.00
#
_symmetry.space_group_name_H-M   'P 1'
#
loop_
_entity.id
_entity.type
_entity.pdbx_description
1 polymer ?
#
loop_
_entity_poly.entity_id
_entity_poly.type
_entity_poly.pdbx_seq_one_letter_code
_entity_poly.pdbx_strand_id
1 'polypeptide(L)'
;MMGSGGGETIVDVGAAAEAVSGEGEASAFLYATESLCMRCGENGTTRFLATRIPHFREIVLMAFECPHCNERNNEVQFAGAIQPRGCRYTLTVPSGDAKVLNRQVVKSESASIKVLCIVF
;
A
#
# COMPACT_ATOMS: atom_id res chain seq x y z
N MET A 1 -27.03 -34.55 -3.63
CA MET A 1 -25.59 -34.42 -3.37
C MET A 1 -25.31 -32.97 -3.07
N MET A 2 -25.08 -32.66 -1.79
CA MET A 2 -24.63 -31.35 -1.33
C MET A 2 -23.14 -31.20 -1.67
N GLY A 3 -22.75 -30.01 -2.14
CA GLY A 3 -21.37 -29.69 -2.48
C GLY A 3 -21.22 -28.19 -2.69
N SER A 4 -21.46 -27.43 -1.62
CA SER A 4 -21.11 -26.01 -1.52
C SER A 4 -19.61 -25.82 -1.63
N GLY A 5 -19.19 -24.85 -2.45
CA GLY A 5 -17.82 -24.36 -2.53
C GLY A 5 -17.85 -22.89 -2.93
N GLY A 6 -18.45 -22.06 -2.06
CA GLY A 6 -18.45 -20.61 -2.21
C GLY A 6 -17.06 -20.05 -1.94
N GLY A 7 -16.63 -19.12 -2.79
CA GLY A 7 -15.34 -18.46 -2.65
C GLY A 7 -15.03 -17.46 -3.75
N GLU A 8 -16.00 -16.65 -4.17
CA GLU A 8 -15.71 -15.44 -4.97
C GLU A 8 -16.46 -14.26 -4.35
N THR A 9 -15.87 -13.67 -3.32
CA THR A 9 -16.23 -12.31 -2.93
C THR A 9 -15.68 -11.36 -3.99
N ILE A 10 -16.47 -11.11 -5.03
CA ILE A 10 -16.31 -9.95 -5.90
C ILE A 10 -16.86 -8.77 -5.09
N VAL A 11 -15.97 -8.12 -4.34
CA VAL A 11 -16.31 -6.95 -3.53
C VAL A 11 -16.06 -5.71 -4.37
N ASP A 12 -17.15 -5.02 -4.72
CA ASP A 12 -17.15 -3.71 -5.37
C ASP A 12 -16.26 -2.73 -4.58
N VAL A 13 -15.47 -1.91 -5.29
CA VAL A 13 -14.59 -0.91 -4.69
C VAL A 13 -15.36 0.04 -3.76
N GLY A 14 -16.63 0.34 -4.08
CA GLY A 14 -17.52 1.13 -3.23
C GLY A 14 -17.90 0.40 -1.94
N ALA A 15 -18.20 -0.90 -2.01
CA ALA A 15 -18.51 -1.71 -0.83
C ALA A 15 -17.29 -1.89 0.08
N ALA A 16 -16.10 -1.97 -0.51
CA ALA A 16 -14.83 -2.02 0.21
C ALA A 16 -14.56 -0.72 0.99
N ALA A 17 -14.78 0.44 0.37
CA ALA A 17 -14.59 1.76 1.00
C ALA A 17 -15.53 1.97 2.21
N GLU A 18 -16.75 1.43 2.15
CA GLU A 18 -17.73 1.55 3.24
C GLU A 18 -17.34 0.72 4.47
N ALA A 19 -16.71 -0.45 4.26
CA ALA A 19 -16.21 -1.30 5.35
C ALA A 19 -15.06 -0.64 6.13
N VAL A 20 -14.28 0.25 5.51
CA VAL A 20 -13.15 0.95 6.18
C VAL A 20 -13.62 2.08 7.11
N SER A 21 -14.90 2.47 7.01
CA SER A 21 -15.50 3.53 7.85
C SER A 21 -16.02 3.02 9.20
N GLY A 22 -16.04 1.70 9.43
CA GLY A 22 -16.47 1.09 10.69
C GLY A 22 -15.39 1.12 11.77
N GLU A 23 -15.72 1.61 12.97
CA GLU A 23 -14.85 1.55 14.15
C GLU A 23 -14.71 0.09 14.65
N GLY A 24 -13.79 -0.65 14.06
CA GLY A 24 -13.43 -2.01 14.44
C GLY A 24 -12.05 -2.36 13.87
N GLU A 25 -11.26 -3.13 14.62
CA GLU A 25 -9.86 -3.46 14.34
C GLU A 25 -9.56 -3.64 12.85
N ALA A 26 -8.56 -2.89 12.36
CA ALA A 26 -8.14 -2.82 10.96
C ALA A 26 -7.72 -4.20 10.43
N SER A 27 -8.69 -5.02 10.05
CA SER A 27 -8.47 -6.16 9.18
C SER A 27 -8.20 -5.57 7.80
N ALA A 28 -6.92 -5.50 7.47
CA ALA A 28 -6.41 -5.27 6.13
C ALA A 28 -7.35 -5.90 5.09
N PHE A 29 -8.13 -5.06 4.40
CA PHE A 29 -8.99 -5.55 3.34
C PHE A 29 -8.10 -5.94 2.17
N LEU A 30 -8.00 -7.24 1.96
CA LEU A 30 -7.21 -7.87 0.90
C LEU A 30 -8.18 -8.31 -0.20
N TYR A 31 -8.18 -7.60 -1.31
CA TYR A 31 -8.90 -7.97 -2.52
C TYR A 31 -7.89 -8.31 -3.61
N ALA A 32 -8.18 -9.30 -4.45
CA ALA A 32 -7.32 -9.66 -5.58
C ALA A 32 -8.17 -9.71 -6.85
N THR A 33 -7.64 -9.17 -7.93
CA THR A 33 -8.28 -9.19 -9.25
C THR A 33 -7.29 -9.56 -10.33
N GLU A 34 -7.78 -10.07 -11.45
CA GLU A 34 -6.96 -10.30 -12.63
C GLU A 34 -6.71 -8.97 -13.35
N SER A 35 -5.50 -8.76 -13.83
CA SER A 35 -5.11 -7.52 -14.51
C SER A 35 -4.15 -7.79 -15.65
N LEU A 36 -4.27 -7.04 -16.73
CA LEU A 36 -3.41 -7.19 -17.89
C LEU A 36 -1.96 -6.81 -17.58
N CYS A 37 -1.01 -7.69 -17.90
CA CYS A 37 0.40 -7.38 -17.82
C CYS A 37 0.82 -6.48 -18.99
N MET A 38 1.28 -5.27 -18.68
CA MET A 38 1.76 -4.32 -19.70
C MET A 38 3.08 -4.72 -20.37
N ARG A 39 3.79 -5.73 -19.84
CA ARG A 39 5.05 -6.23 -20.43
C ARG A 39 4.81 -7.34 -21.46
N CYS A 40 4.03 -8.36 -21.12
CA CYS A 40 3.85 -9.54 -21.96
C CYS A 40 2.44 -9.68 -22.57
N GLY A 41 1.49 -8.83 -22.17
CA GLY A 41 0.11 -8.87 -22.65
C GLY A 41 -0.75 -10.01 -22.08
N GLU A 42 -0.19 -10.82 -21.18
CA GLU A 42 -0.91 -11.90 -20.47
C GLU A 42 -1.54 -11.38 -19.18
N ASN A 43 -2.51 -12.11 -18.62
CA ASN A 43 -3.11 -11.74 -17.34
C ASN A 43 -2.17 -12.08 -16.16
N GLY A 44 -1.95 -11.09 -15.30
CA GLY A 44 -1.38 -11.26 -13.96
C GLY A 44 -2.43 -11.02 -12.89
N THR A 45 -2.00 -10.95 -11.63
CA THR A 45 -2.87 -10.71 -10.48
C THR A 45 -2.47 -9.42 -9.78
N THR A 46 -3.43 -8.52 -9.57
CA THR A 46 -3.27 -7.33 -8.73
C THR A 46 -3.92 -7.58 -7.38
N ARG A 47 -3.14 -7.48 -6.31
CA ARG A 47 -3.62 -7.53 -4.92
C ARG A 47 -3.73 -6.11 -4.37
N PHE A 48 -4.90 -5.78 -3.85
CA PHE A 48 -5.21 -4.53 -3.19
C PHE A 48 -5.18 -4.75 -1.69
N LEU A 49 -4.43 -3.92 -0.99
CA LEU A 49 -4.36 -3.86 0.45
C LEU A 49 -4.76 -2.45 0.86
N ALA A 50 -6.00 -2.29 1.31
CA ALA A 50 -6.44 -1.04 1.93
C ALA A 50 -5.95 -1.03 3.38
N THR A 51 -5.13 -0.05 3.72
CA THR A 51 -4.59 0.10 5.07
C THR A 51 -4.57 1.57 5.49
N ARG A 52 -4.80 1.82 6.78
CA ARG A 52 -4.70 3.15 7.36
C ARG A 52 -3.35 3.26 8.06
N ILE A 53 -2.46 4.07 7.49
CA ILE A 53 -1.21 4.40 8.16
C ILE A 53 -1.50 5.49 9.20
N PRO A 54 -1.12 5.29 10.48
CA PRO A 54 -1.22 6.34 11.49
C PRO A 54 -0.58 7.63 11.00
N HIS A 55 -1.32 8.75 11.09
CA HIS A 55 -0.93 10.07 10.60
C HIS A 55 -0.78 10.25 9.08
N PHE A 56 -0.86 9.19 8.26
CA PHE A 56 -0.60 9.25 6.81
C PHE A 56 -1.82 8.91 5.93
N ARG A 57 -2.98 8.67 6.56
CA ARG A 57 -4.32 8.41 5.96
C ARG A 57 -4.52 6.96 5.52
N GLU A 58 -5.72 6.72 5.04
CA GLU A 58 -6.09 5.54 4.29
C GLU A 58 -5.37 5.55 2.94
N ILE A 59 -4.63 4.48 2.69
CA ILE A 59 -3.92 4.22 1.45
C ILE A 59 -4.39 2.89 0.89
N VAL A 60 -4.34 2.77 -0.42
CA VAL A 60 -4.54 1.50 -1.13
C VAL A 60 -3.20 1.11 -1.74
N LEU A 61 -2.63 0.02 -1.24
CA LEU A 61 -1.45 -0.60 -1.81
C LEU A 61 -1.89 -1.58 -2.88
N MET A 62 -1.38 -1.43 -4.09
CA MET A 62 -1.63 -2.30 -5.23
C MET A 62 -0.35 -3.06 -5.55
N ALA A 63 -0.35 -4.38 -5.37
CA ALA A 63 0.77 -5.24 -5.72
C ALA A 63 0.36 -6.12 -6.92
N PHE A 64 0.87 -5.78 -8.10
CA PHE A 64 0.73 -6.58 -9.31
C PHE A 64 1.87 -7.60 -9.42
N GLU A 65 1.53 -8.83 -9.76
CA GLU A 65 2.47 -9.91 -10.06
C GLU A 65 2.01 -10.67 -11.30
N CYS A 66 2.90 -10.80 -12.29
CA CYS A 66 2.67 -11.61 -13.48
C CYS A 66 3.40 -12.96 -13.36
N PRO A 67 2.69 -14.10 -13.43
CA PRO A 67 3.33 -15.43 -13.35
C PRO A 67 4.07 -15.83 -14.65
N HIS A 68 3.83 -15.14 -15.76
CA HIS A 68 4.38 -15.49 -17.07
C HIS A 68 5.75 -14.85 -17.34
N CYS A 69 5.91 -13.57 -16.99
CA CYS A 69 7.14 -12.82 -17.25
C CYS A 69 7.82 -12.30 -15.96
N ASN A 70 7.27 -12.64 -14.80
CA ASN A 70 7.73 -12.23 -13.47
C ASN A 70 7.79 -10.70 -13.27
N GLU A 71 7.06 -9.93 -14.08
CA GLU A 71 6.90 -8.49 -13.86
C GLU A 71 6.14 -8.26 -12.55
N ARG A 72 6.63 -7.33 -11.74
CA ARG A 72 6.06 -6.99 -10.44
C ARG A 72 6.00 -5.48 -10.32
N ASN A 73 4.82 -4.95 -10.03
CA ASN A 73 4.61 -3.52 -9.84
C ASN A 73 3.89 -3.27 -8.52
N ASN A 74 4.45 -2.41 -7.68
CA ASN A 74 3.82 -1.99 -6.44
C ASN A 74 3.47 -0.50 -6.54
N GLU A 75 2.19 -0.18 -6.49
CA GLU A 75 1.67 1.18 -6.55
C GLU A 75 1.00 1.55 -5.23
N VAL A 76 1.15 2.80 -4.80
CA VAL A 76 0.50 3.33 -3.61
C VAL A 76 -0.45 4.44 -4.04
N GLN A 77 -1.74 4.24 -3.83
CA GLN A 77 -2.76 5.24 -4.08
C GLN A 77 -3.26 5.84 -2.76
N PHE A 78 -3.40 7.16 -2.73
CA PHE A 78 -3.92 7.89 -1.57
C PHE A 78 -5.43 8.04 -1.73
N ALA A 79 -6.21 7.41 -0.86
CA ALA A 79 -7.68 7.42 -0.93
C ALA A 79 -8.32 8.65 -0.24
N GLY A 80 -7.51 9.55 0.34
CA GLY A 80 -8.00 10.71 1.11
C GLY A 80 -7.68 12.08 0.49
N ALA A 81 -8.55 13.08 0.74
CA ALA A 81 -8.37 14.48 0.34
C ALA A 81 -7.01 15.04 0.76
N ILE A 82 -6.28 15.79 -0.07
CA ILE A 82 -4.92 16.36 0.21
C ILE A 82 -4.87 17.12 1.55
N GLN A 83 -3.74 17.04 2.29
CA GLN A 83 -3.61 17.75 3.59
C GLN A 83 -3.66 19.25 3.30
N PRO A 84 -4.32 20.06 4.14
CA PRO A 84 -4.30 21.51 3.97
C PRO A 84 -2.88 22.09 4.17
N ARG A 85 -1.96 21.34 4.79
CA ARG A 85 -0.57 21.73 5.06
C ARG A 85 0.40 20.62 4.70
N GLY A 86 1.59 20.99 4.26
CA GLY A 86 2.71 20.04 4.10
C GLY A 86 3.24 19.56 5.46
N CYS A 87 3.90 18.41 5.47
CA CYS A 87 4.61 17.86 6.63
C CYS A 87 6.12 17.85 6.40
N ARG A 88 6.91 18.03 7.47
CA ARG A 88 8.38 17.90 7.45
C ARG A 88 8.81 17.01 8.61
N TYR A 89 9.38 15.86 8.28
CA TYR A 89 9.96 14.94 9.25
C TYR A 89 11.48 15.11 9.30
N THR A 90 12.06 15.14 10.49
CA THR A 90 13.51 15.20 10.70
C THR A 90 13.93 14.04 11.59
N LEU A 91 14.86 13.24 11.11
CA LEU A 91 15.39 12.07 11.81
C LEU A 91 16.87 12.29 12.10
N THR A 92 17.24 12.23 13.38
CA THR A 92 18.64 12.20 13.81
C THR A 92 19.01 10.76 14.10
N VAL A 93 20.08 10.26 13.47
CA VAL A 93 20.61 8.91 13.69
C VAL A 93 21.83 9.01 14.61
N PRO A 94 21.73 8.62 15.90
CA PRO A 94 22.86 8.66 16.80
C PRO A 94 23.84 7.51 16.51
N SER A 95 25.13 7.76 16.75
CA SER A 95 26.19 6.75 16.58
C SER A 95 25.92 5.53 17.46
N GLY A 96 25.86 4.35 16.85
CA GLY A 96 25.65 3.08 17.55
C GLY A 96 24.18 2.61 17.64
N ASP A 97 23.20 3.40 17.20
CA ASP A 97 21.79 2.98 17.18
C ASP A 97 21.28 2.66 15.77
N ALA A 98 21.73 1.53 15.24
CA ALA A 98 21.32 1.03 13.92
C ALA A 98 19.81 0.71 13.84
N LYS A 99 19.11 0.54 14.97
CA LYS A 99 17.67 0.20 14.98
C LYS A 99 16.82 1.33 14.40
N VAL A 100 17.30 2.57 14.46
CA VAL A 100 16.63 3.73 13.87
C VAL A 100 16.47 3.59 12.35
N LEU A 101 17.37 2.86 11.69
CA LEU A 101 17.31 2.60 10.24
C LEU A 101 16.23 1.58 9.84
N ASN A 102 15.72 0.81 10.80
CA ASN A 102 14.64 -0.16 10.54
C ASN A 102 13.25 0.48 10.47
N ARG A 103 13.14 1.81 10.60
CA ARG A 103 11.87 2.52 10.50
C ARG A 103 11.37 2.49 9.05
N GLN A 104 10.11 2.08 8.87
CA GLN A 104 9.44 2.19 7.58
C GLN A 104 9.08 3.64 7.29
N VAL A 105 9.36 4.08 6.05
CA VAL A 105 9.07 5.44 5.58
C VAL A 105 8.24 5.34 4.30
N VAL A 106 7.12 6.06 4.26
CA VAL A 106 6.30 6.21 3.05
C VAL A 106 6.58 7.58 2.47
N LYS A 107 7.01 7.61 1.20
CA LYS A 107 7.40 8.82 0.46
C LYS A 107 6.38 9.08 -0.64
N SER A 108 5.68 10.21 -0.58
CA SER A 108 4.80 10.65 -1.67
C SER A 108 5.62 11.13 -2.87
N GLU A 109 4.99 11.23 -4.04
CA GLU A 109 5.63 11.77 -5.25
C GLU A 109 6.24 13.17 -5.01
N SER A 110 5.47 14.06 -4.37
CA SER A 110 5.84 15.45 -4.08
C SER A 110 6.85 15.64 -2.93
N ALA A 111 7.21 14.58 -2.20
CA ALA A 111 8.10 14.68 -1.05
C ALA A 111 9.59 14.70 -1.46
N SER A 112 10.41 15.51 -0.77
CA SER A 112 11.86 15.55 -0.94
C SER A 112 12.59 14.99 0.29
N ILE A 113 13.60 14.16 0.08
CA ILE A 113 14.47 13.64 1.16
C ILE A 113 15.80 14.40 1.12
N LYS A 114 16.29 14.84 2.29
CA LYS A 114 17.61 15.46 2.45
C LYS A 114 18.34 14.77 3.60
N VAL A 115 19.59 14.36 3.35
CA VAL A 115 20.49 13.82 4.38
C VAL A 115 21.48 14.92 4.73
N LEU A 116 21.32 15.55 5.90
CA LEU A 116 22.21 16.60 6.39
C LEU A 116 23.21 15.97 7.37
N CYS A 117 24.50 16.07 7.03
CA CYS A 117 25.66 15.51 7.72
C CYS A 117 25.80 13.97 7.68
N ILE A 118 26.72 13.51 6.82
CA ILE A 118 27.46 12.26 7.01
C ILE A 118 28.76 12.67 7.70
N VAL A 119 28.82 12.56 9.02
CA VAL A 119 30.09 12.69 9.76
C VAL A 119 30.80 11.33 9.65
N PHE A 120 31.90 11.32 8.89
CA PHE A 120 32.84 10.20 8.80
C PHE A 120 33.77 10.17 10.02
#